data_AF-A0A7Y2KY51-F1
#
_entry.id   AF-A0A7Y2KY51-F1
#
_cell.length_a   1.000
_cell.length_b   1.000
_cell.length_c   1.000
_cell.angle_alpha   90.00
_cell.angle_beta   90.00
_cell.angle_gamma   90.00
#
_symmetry.space_group_name_H-M   'P 1'
#
loop_
_entity.id
_entity.type
_entity.pdbx_description
1 polymer ?
#
loop_
_entity_poly.entity_id
_entity_poly.type
_entity_poly.pdbx_seq_one_letter_code
_entity_poly.pdbx_strand_id
1 'polypeptide(L)' 'RRYYRAEVHLSEGSQDYDLTGYTKEQIINDILDQYERHMQFLHLVR' A
#
# COMPACT_ATOMS: atom_id res chain seq x y z
N ARG A 1 2.36 -27.69 -7.76
CA ARG A 1 1.85 -26.74 -6.73
C ARG A 1 1.39 -25.48 -7.46
N ARG A 2 0.16 -25.01 -7.22
CA ARG A 2 -0.33 -23.75 -7.82
C ARG A 2 0.01 -22.61 -6.85
N TYR A 3 0.73 -21.61 -7.34
CA TYR A 3 1.04 -20.38 -6.60
C TYR A 3 0.08 -19.28 -7.06
N TYR A 4 -0.43 -18.51 -6.12
CA TYR A 4 -1.28 -17.36 -6.37
C TYR A 4 -0.67 -16.19 -5.61
N ARG A 5 -0.47 -15.06 -6.29
CA ARG A 5 0.07 -13.80 -5.74
C ARG A 5 -0.99 -12.72 -5.92
N ALA A 6 -1.25 -11.96 -4.87
CA ALA A 6 -2.09 -10.77 -4.92
C ALA A 6 -1.18 -9.56 -4.70
N GLU A 7 -1.07 -8.69 -5.70
CA GLU A 7 -0.30 -7.45 -5.66
C GLU A 7 -1.23 -6.25 -5.58
N VAL A 8 -0.74 -5.17 -4.97
CA VAL A 8 -1.46 -3.89 -4.93
C VAL A 8 -1.05 -3.00 -6.10
N HIS A 9 -2.06 -2.57 -6.85
CA HIS A 9 -1.90 -1.68 -7.98
C HIS A 9 -2.57 -0.34 -7.68
N LEU A 10 -1.78 0.73 -7.63
CA LEU A 10 -2.26 2.11 -7.52
C LEU A 10 -2.15 2.80 -8.88
N SER A 11 -2.79 3.97 -9.04
CA SER A 11 -2.73 4.77 -10.29
C SER A 11 -1.31 5.19 -10.70
N GLU A 12 -0.37 5.14 -9.77
CA GLU A 12 1.04 5.49 -9.96
C GLU A 12 1.92 4.27 -10.32
N GLY A 13 1.37 3.05 -10.29
CA GLY A 13 2.05 1.80 -10.61
C GLY A 13 1.83 0.68 -9.59
N SER A 14 2.45 -0.48 -9.85
CA SER A 14 2.51 -1.57 -8.88
C SER A 14 3.41 -1.18 -7.73
N GLN A 15 2.94 -1.35 -6.49
CA GLN A 15 3.72 -1.01 -5.30
C GLN A 15 4.67 -2.15 -4.86
N ASP A 16 4.74 -3.24 -5.65
CA ASP A 16 5.64 -4.40 -5.50
C ASP A 16 5.63 -5.12 -4.13
N TYR A 17 4.76 -4.73 -3.19
CA TYR A 17 4.61 -5.42 -1.91
C TYR A 17 3.63 -6.59 -2.04
N ASP A 18 4.06 -7.75 -1.53
CA ASP A 18 3.24 -8.94 -1.45
C ASP A 18 2.39 -8.89 -0.17
N LEU A 19 1.07 -8.94 -0.32
CA LEU A 19 0.13 -8.98 0.80
C LEU A 19 0.06 -10.36 1.47
N THR A 20 0.66 -11.40 0.87
CA THR A 20 0.63 -12.74 1.43
C THR A 20 1.40 -12.80 2.76
N GLY A 21 0.64 -12.96 3.86
CA GLY A 21 1.18 -13.01 5.22
C GLY A 21 0.78 -11.83 6.12
N TYR A 22 0.13 -10.80 5.56
CA TYR A 22 -0.37 -9.66 6.33
C TYR A 22 -1.74 -9.99 6.95
N THR A 23 -1.92 -9.61 8.21
CA THR A 23 -3.24 -9.60 8.84
C THR A 23 -4.06 -8.42 8.34
N LYS A 24 -5.38 -8.49 8.48
CA LYS A 24 -6.29 -7.40 8.11
C LYS A 24 -5.91 -6.07 8.77
N GLU A 25 -5.49 -6.09 10.03
CA GLU A 25 -5.05 -4.89 10.76
C GLU A 25 -3.76 -4.30 10.21
N GLN A 26 -2.80 -5.14 9.81
CA GLN A 26 -1.57 -4.66 9.17
C GLN A 26 -1.86 -3.95 7.85
N ILE A 27 -2.82 -4.45 7.06
CA ILE A 27 -3.26 -3.81 5.82
C ILE A 27 -3.92 -2.45 6.11
N ILE A 28 -4.80 -2.39 7.11
CA ILE A 28 -5.49 -1.14 7.48
C ILE A 28 -4.47 -0.08 7.89
N ASN A 29 -3.50 -0.44 8.72
CA ASN A 29 -2.46 0.50 9.17
C ASN A 29 -1.57 0.97 8.01
N ASP A 30 -1.16 0.07 7.10
CA ASP A 30 -0.34 0.47 5.95
C ASP A 30 -1.05 1.48 5.04
N ILE A 31 -2.36 1.29 4.80
CA ILE A 31 -3.17 2.23 4.01
C ILE A 31 -3.26 3.59 4.69
N LEU A 32 -3.45 3.62 6.01
CA LEU A 32 -3.49 4.88 6.77
C LEU A 32 -2.14 5.62 6.70
N ASP A 33 -1.03 4.89 6.87
CA ASP A 33 0.32 5.45 6.79
C ASP A 33 0.62 6.01 5.39
N GLN A 34 0.21 5.31 4.32
CA GLN A 34 0.36 5.82 2.95
C GLN A 34 -0.43 7.11 2.73
N TYR A 35 -1.67 7.16 3.24
CA TYR A 35 -2.51 8.35 3.12
C TYR A 35 -1.91 9.55 3.84
N GLU A 36 -1.40 9.37 5.07
CA GLU A 36 -0.71 10.44 5.80
C GLU A 36 0.52 10.95 5.07
N ARG A 37 1.36 10.05 4.54
CA ARG A 37 2.54 10.43 3.74
C ARG A 37 2.16 11.22 2.50
N HIS A 38 1.10 10.82 1.79
CA HIS A 38 0.60 11.55 0.62
C HIS A 38 0.10 12.95 1.00
N MET A 39 -0.63 13.07 2.11
CA MET A 39 -1.09 14.36 2.63
C MET A 39 0.08 15.27 3.02
N GLN A 40 1.13 14.73 3.64
CA GLN A 40 2.36 15.49 3.94
C GLN A 40 3.06 15.97 2.67
N PHE A 41 3.18 15.12 1.65
CA PHE A 41 3.71 15.52 0.34
C PHE A 41 2.91 16.68 -0.26
N LEU A 42 1.58 16.60 -0.29
CA LEU A 42 0.73 17.68 -0.81
C LEU A 42 0.89 19.00 -0.02
N HIS A 43 1.12 18.95 1.29
CA HIS A 43 1.39 20.14 2.10
C HIS A 43 2.75 20.76 1.81
N LEU A 44 3.78 19.96 1.51
CA LEU A 44 5.13 20.42 1.19
C LEU A 44 5.26 20.98 -0.23
N VAL A 45 4.38 20.57 -1.16
CA VAL A 45 4.34 21.04 -2.55
C VAL A 45 3.56 22.37 -2.69
N ARG A 46 3.01 22.90 -1.59
CA ARG A 46 2.20 24.13 -1.56
C ARG A 46 2.97 25.37 -1.13
#